data_AF-Q7P8H6-F1
#
_entry.id   AF-Q7P8H6-F1
#
_cell.length_a   1.000
_cell.length_b   1.000
_cell.length_c   1.000
_cell.angle_alpha   90.00
_cell.angle_beta   90.00
_cell.angle_gamma   90.00
#
_symmetry.space_group_name_H-M   'P 1'
#
loop_
_entity.id
_entity.type
_entity.pdbx_description
1 polymer ?
#
loop_
_entity_poly.entity_id
_entity_poly.type
_entity_poly.pdbx_seq_one_letter_code
_entity_poly.pdbx_strand_id
1 'polypeptide(L)'
;MIVSNKTIPQHPKLMELYILLNTKRGTVPLHRDLGIDNRMIDRPITVIKNSIFNDLQIQVSKYIKGLTLNNVECKATENGLEIECEVEIDERI
;
A
#
# COMPACT_ATOMS: atom_id res chain seq x y z
N MET A 1 -11.48 0.37 7.69
CA MET A 1 -11.62 1.40 6.63
C MET A 1 -10.96 0.88 5.37
N ILE A 2 -11.47 1.24 4.19
CA ILE A 2 -10.91 0.82 2.90
C ILE A 2 -10.19 2.02 2.27
N VAL A 3 -8.93 1.83 1.87
CA VAL A 3 -8.13 2.83 1.15
C VAL A 3 -7.75 2.26 -0.21
N SER A 4 -8.05 2.99 -1.29
CA SER A 4 -7.63 2.66 -2.65
C SER A 4 -6.47 3.55 -3.07
N ASN A 5 -5.61 3.04 -3.95
CA ASN A 5 -4.56 3.84 -4.58
C ASN A 5 -5.11 4.93 -5.52
N LYS A 6 -6.39 4.86 -5.92
CA LYS A 6 -7.02 5.83 -6.84
C LYS A 6 -7.75 6.97 -6.13
N THR A 7 -8.24 6.75 -4.90
CA THR A 7 -9.06 7.72 -4.18
C THR A 7 -8.25 8.40 -3.09
N ILE A 8 -8.26 9.74 -3.09
CA ILE A 8 -7.55 10.53 -2.08
C ILE A 8 -8.36 10.49 -0.77
N PRO A 9 -7.82 9.93 0.33
CA PRO A 9 -8.53 9.90 1.60
C PRO A 9 -8.42 11.25 2.34
N GLN A 10 -9.43 11.57 3.16
CA GLN A 10 -9.43 12.81 3.95
C GLN A 10 -8.64 12.69 5.27
N HIS A 11 -8.55 11.49 5.85
CA HIS A 11 -7.90 11.28 7.15
C HIS A 11 -6.37 11.25 7.01
N PRO A 12 -5.59 11.95 7.87
CA PRO A 12 -4.13 12.05 7.76
C PRO A 12 -3.40 10.69 7.72
N LYS A 13 -3.73 9.76 8.63
CA LYS A 13 -3.12 8.41 8.65
C LYS A 13 -3.41 7.60 7.37
N LEU A 14 -4.57 7.82 6.74
CA LEU A 14 -4.92 7.15 5.49
C LEU A 14 -4.21 7.80 4.30
N MET A 15 -3.92 9.10 4.39
CA MET A 15 -3.12 9.82 3.40
C MET A 15 -1.69 9.30 3.35
N GLU A 16 -1.09 8.96 4.49
CA GLU A 16 0.23 8.33 4.53
C GLU A 16 0.24 6.99 3.76
N LEU A 17 -0.79 6.17 3.93
CA LEU A 17 -0.93 4.92 3.19
C LEU A 17 -1.16 5.17 1.69
N TYR A 18 -1.98 6.15 1.34
CA TYR A 18 -2.21 6.56 -0.05
C TYR A 18 -0.91 7.00 -0.74
N ILE A 19 -0.06 7.76 -0.04
CA ILE A 19 1.27 8.15 -0.55
C ILE A 19 2.15 6.92 -0.74
N LEU A 20 2.19 6.00 0.23
CA LEU A 20 2.97 4.77 0.15
C LEU A 20 2.58 3.93 -1.07
N LEU A 21 1.28 3.73 -1.31
CA LEU A 21 0.76 2.97 -2.45
C LEU A 21 1.14 3.57 -3.81
N ASN A 22 1.30 4.90 -3.88
CA ASN A 22 1.66 5.62 -5.10
C ASN A 22 3.17 5.87 -5.24
N THR A 23 3.96 5.51 -4.23
CA THR A 23 5.41 5.70 -4.23
C THR A 23 6.10 4.50 -4.87
N LYS A 24 7.02 4.75 -5.80
CA LYS A 24 7.87 3.72 -6.39
C LYS A 24 9.07 3.44 -5.50
N ARG A 25 9.38 2.18 -5.26
CA ARG A 25 10.54 1.80 -4.45
C ARG A 25 11.83 2.41 -5.00
N GLY A 26 12.64 2.97 -4.10
CA GLY A 26 13.93 3.57 -4.42
C GLY A 26 13.90 5.02 -4.89
N THR A 27 12.73 5.65 -5.02
CA THR A 27 12.63 7.07 -5.43
C THR A 27 12.75 8.05 -4.26
N VAL A 28 12.48 7.60 -3.03
CA VAL A 28 12.54 8.47 -1.84
C VAL A 28 13.99 8.52 -1.31
N PRO A 29 14.60 9.72 -1.20
CA PRO A 29 15.94 9.87 -0.64
C PRO A 29 16.02 9.30 0.78
N LEU A 30 17.15 8.64 1.09
CA LEU A 30 17.44 8.01 2.40
C LEU A 30 16.51 6.85 2.81
N HIS A 31 15.37 6.66 2.16
CA HIS A 31 14.38 5.60 2.43
C HIS A 31 14.10 4.77 1.17
N ARG A 32 15.12 4.04 0.71
CA ARG A 32 15.06 3.29 -0.57
C ARG A 32 14.11 2.09 -0.55
N ASP A 33 13.75 1.59 0.62
CA ASP A 33 12.83 0.46 0.82
C ASP A 33 11.35 0.88 0.82
N LEU A 34 11.06 2.18 0.96
CA LEU A 34 9.71 2.73 0.92
C LEU A 34 9.13 2.69 -0.50
N GLY A 35 7.90 2.22 -0.62
CA GLY A 35 7.11 2.19 -1.85
C GLY A 35 6.96 0.78 -2.42
N ILE A 36 6.14 0.69 -3.46
CA ILE A 36 5.85 -0.56 -4.16
C ILE A 36 7.05 -0.98 -5.02
N ASP A 37 7.37 -2.28 -4.98
CA ASP A 37 8.44 -2.85 -5.78
C ASP A 37 8.12 -2.82 -7.28
N ASN A 38 8.92 -2.08 -8.05
CA ASN A 38 8.77 -2.00 -9.51
C ASN A 38 8.89 -3.36 -10.21
N ARG A 39 9.50 -4.37 -9.58
CA ARG A 39 9.61 -5.72 -10.15
C ARG A 39 8.26 -6.43 -10.25
N MET A 40 7.22 -5.92 -9.59
CA MET A 40 5.86 -6.47 -9.63
C MET A 40 5.06 -6.01 -10.85
N ILE A 41 5.57 -5.01 -11.59
CA ILE A 41 4.98 -4.57 -12.85
C ILE A 41 5.00 -5.73 -13.87
N ASP A 42 3.95 -5.86 -14.66
CA ASP A 42 3.75 -6.89 -15.69
C ASP A 42 3.75 -8.35 -15.20
N ARG A 43 3.66 -8.57 -13.88
CA ARG A 43 3.52 -9.92 -13.32
C ARG A 43 2.04 -10.33 -13.20
N PRO A 44 1.74 -11.65 -13.30
CA PRO A 44 0.38 -12.15 -13.07
C PRO A 44 -0.13 -11.80 -11.66
N ILE A 45 -1.39 -11.34 -11.57
CA ILE A 45 -2.03 -10.91 -10.32
C ILE A 45 -2.01 -12.01 -9.25
N THR A 46 -2.19 -13.26 -9.66
CA THR A 46 -2.17 -14.44 -8.80
C THR A 46 -0.85 -14.62 -8.05
N VAL A 47 0.27 -14.20 -8.65
CA VAL A 47 1.62 -14.33 -8.08
C VAL A 47 1.95 -13.14 -7.19
N ILE A 48 1.53 -11.93 -7.56
CA ILE A 48 1.87 -10.70 -6.83
C ILE A 48 1.05 -10.51 -5.57
N LYS A 49 -0.20 -11.02 -5.49
CA LYS A 49 -1.12 -10.72 -4.37
C LYS A 49 -0.50 -10.99 -3.00
N ASN A 50 0.05 -12.20 -2.81
CA ASN A 50 0.70 -12.57 -1.55
C ASN A 50 1.97 -11.76 -1.27
N SER A 51 2.71 -11.43 -2.33
CA SER A 51 3.95 -10.65 -2.21
C SER A 51 3.65 -9.20 -1.81
N ILE A 52 2.63 -8.58 -2.42
CA ILE A 52 2.17 -7.22 -2.11
C ILE A 52 1.68 -7.15 -0.67
N PHE A 53 0.88 -8.11 -0.22
CA PHE A 53 0.36 -8.13 1.15
C PHE A 53 1.50 -8.13 2.18
N ASN A 54 2.45 -9.05 2.06
CA ASN A 54 3.58 -9.16 2.99
C ASN A 54 4.46 -7.90 2.95
N ASP A 55 4.70 -7.37 1.77
CA ASP A 55 5.54 -6.19 1.57
C ASP A 55 4.89 -4.93 2.17
N LEU A 56 3.59 -4.74 1.94
CA LEU A 56 2.82 -3.66 2.54
C LEU A 56 2.74 -3.79 4.06
N GLN A 57 2.57 -5.00 4.60
CA GLN A 57 2.53 -5.21 6.05
C GLN A 57 3.83 -4.77 6.74
N ILE A 58 4.99 -5.10 6.14
CA ILE A 58 6.31 -4.68 6.65
C ILE A 58 6.46 -3.15 6.55
N GLN A 59 6.07 -2.56 5.43
CA GLN A 59 6.23 -1.11 5.25
C GLN A 59 5.28 -0.31 6.13
N VAL A 60 4.02 -0.72 6.27
CA VAL A 60 3.04 -0.09 7.16
C VAL A 60 3.54 -0.11 8.60
N SER A 61 3.99 -1.27 9.10
CA SER A 61 4.50 -1.37 10.48
C SER A 61 5.75 -0.53 10.74
N LYS A 62 6.58 -0.30 9.71
CA LYS A 62 7.79 0.52 9.81
C LYS A 62 7.53 2.02 9.71
N TYR A 63 6.66 2.43 8.79
CA TYR A 63 6.50 3.83 8.39
C TYR A 63 5.23 4.50 8.91
N ILE A 64 4.14 3.74 9.13
CA ILE A 64 2.83 4.27 9.51
C ILE A 64 2.45 3.72 10.88
N LYS A 65 2.67 4.53 11.92
CA LYS A 65 2.36 4.12 13.30
C LYS A 65 0.85 4.19 13.57
N GLY A 66 0.34 3.22 14.32
CA GLY A 66 -1.08 3.17 14.71
C GLY A 66 -2.02 2.83 13.55
N LEU A 67 -1.52 2.15 12.51
CA LEU A 67 -2.32 1.61 11.42
C LEU A 67 -2.00 0.12 11.26
N THR A 68 -3.03 -0.71 11.28
CA THR A 68 -2.92 -2.15 11.07
C THR A 68 -3.53 -2.52 9.73
N LEU A 69 -2.78 -3.28 8.93
CA LEU A 69 -3.22 -3.77 7.63
C LEU A 69 -3.90 -5.13 7.83
N ASN A 70 -5.19 -5.21 7.54
CA ASN A 70 -5.99 -6.41 7.72
C ASN A 70 -6.03 -7.24 6.43
N ASN A 71 -6.23 -6.58 5.28
CA ASN A 71 -6.34 -7.25 4.00
C ASN A 71 -5.88 -6.36 2.85
N VAL A 72 -5.45 -6.99 1.75
CA VAL A 72 -5.12 -6.32 0.50
C VAL A 72 -5.77 -7.05 -0.66
N GLU A 73 -6.59 -6.33 -1.40
CA GLU A 73 -7.21 -6.80 -2.63
C GLU A 73 -6.60 -6.11 -3.85
N CYS A 74 -6.36 -6.89 -4.89
CA CYS A 74 -5.76 -6.45 -6.13
C CYS A 74 -6.76 -6.72 -7.26
N LYS A 75 -7.32 -5.66 -7.86
CA LYS A 75 -8.31 -5.76 -8.94
C LYS A 75 -7.68 -5.29 -10.25
N ALA A 76 -7.80 -6.12 -11.29
CA ALA A 76 -7.49 -5.71 -12.65
C ALA A 76 -8.59 -4.77 -13.15
N THR A 77 -8.23 -3.56 -13.56
CA THR A 77 -9.12 -2.63 -14.24
C THR A 77 -8.59 -2.36 -15.65
N GLU A 78 -9.42 -1.83 -16.54
CA GLU A 78 -9.02 -1.54 -17.93
C GLU A 78 -7.78 -0.61 -18.01
N ASN A 79 -7.61 0.25 -17.00
CA ASN A 79 -6.51 1.22 -16.91
C ASN A 79 -5.34 0.75 -16.02
N GLY A 80 -5.32 -0.51 -15.60
CA GLY A 80 -4.23 -1.09 -14.79
C GLY A 80 -4.69 -1.68 -13.46
N LEU A 81 -3.79 -1.71 -12.47
CA LEU A 81 -4.03 -2.35 -11.18
C LEU A 81 -4.61 -1.38 -10.15
N GLU A 82 -5.72 -1.79 -9.55
CA GLU A 82 -6.29 -1.16 -8.37
C GLU A 82 -5.94 -1.98 -7.13
N ILE A 83 -5.39 -1.31 -6.11
CA ILE A 83 -5.00 -1.91 -4.84
C ILE A 83 -5.91 -1.31 -3.77
N GLU A 84 -6.74 -2.15 -3.17
CA GLU A 84 -7.61 -1.80 -2.06
C GLU A 84 -7.04 -2.41 -0.78
N CYS A 85 -6.71 -1.56 0.19
CA CYS A 85 -6.21 -1.96 1.49
C CYS A 85 -7.31 -1.79 2.53
N GLU A 86 -7.65 -2.89 3.22
CA GLU A 86 -8.49 -2.84 4.40
C GLU A 86 -7.60 -2.63 5.62
N VAL A 87 -7.85 -1.52 6.32
CA VAL A 87 -7.00 -1.05 7.41
C VAL A 87 -7.82 -0.68 8.63
N GLU A 88 -7.24 -0.89 9.80
CA GLU A 88 -7.79 -0.48 11.08
C GLU A 88 -6.86 0.57 11.69
N ILE A 89 -7.46 1.61 12.25
CA ILE A 89 -6.74 2.71 12.89
C ILE A 89 -6.77 2.42 14.38
N ASP A 90 -5.58 2.29 14.98
CA ASP A 90 -5.48 2.31 16.43
C ASP A 90 -5.46 3.79 16.88
N GLU A 91 -6.56 4.22 17.50
CA GLU A 91 -6.73 5.58 18.04
C GLU A 91 -5.98 5.79 19.35
N ARG A 92 -5.30 4.77 19.90
CA ARG A 92 -4.56 4.86 21.16
C ARG A 92 -3.19 5.56 21.04
N ILE A 93 -2.79 5.96 19.82
CA ILE A 93 -1.50 6.62 19.51
C ILE A 93 -1.73 7.87 18.66
#